data_AF-A0A8A5J6X2-F1
#
_entry.id   AF-A0A8A5J6X2-F1
#
_cell.length_a   1.000
_cell.length_b   1.000
_cell.length_c   1.000
_cell.angle_alpha   90.00
_cell.angle_beta   90.00
_cell.angle_gamma   90.00
#
_symmetry.space_group_name_H-M   'P 1'
#
loop_
_entity.id
_entity.type
_entity.pdbx_description
1 polymer ?
#
loop_
_entity_poly.entity_id
_entity_poly.type
_entity_poly.pdbx_seq_one_letter_code
_entity_poly.pdbx_strand_id
1 'polypeptide(L)'
;RHLLGGSQQRIGPNKVSFMGVVQAIFDGIKLLKKEQMTPLNSSEVSFILVPGVFFLVMYLEWFVLPYAFDFVTFEYSDLFFLCLIGFSVYTTLVSGVVSKSKYGSIGAIRASSQSVSYEIAFSLYLLAVIVHVNMFCFSSVFNLSLLVIYLPFLFMVLAELNRAPFDFAEGESELVSGYNVEYSSVAFVLLFLGEYGALLFFSTLTSVLFFSFSFL
;
A
#
# COMPACT_ATOMS: atom_id res chain seq x y z
N ARG A 1 -3.58 -15.73 2.20
CA ARG A 1 -4.65 -16.75 2.03
C ARG A 1 -4.46 -18.00 2.89
N HIS A 2 -3.29 -18.66 2.89
CA HIS A 2 -3.06 -19.84 3.75
C HIS A 2 -3.15 -19.53 5.26
N LEU A 3 -2.49 -18.47 5.71
CA LEU A 3 -2.53 -18.03 7.13
C LEU A 3 -3.96 -17.72 7.60
N LEU A 4 -4.73 -16.96 6.80
CA LEU A 4 -6.14 -16.67 7.07
C LEU A 4 -7.03 -17.93 7.06
N GLY A 5 -6.73 -18.90 6.21
CA GLY A 5 -7.43 -20.18 6.24
C GLY A 5 -7.19 -20.89 7.57
N GLY A 6 -5.93 -21.00 7.97
CA GLY A 6 -5.54 -21.65 9.23
C GLY A 6 -6.20 -21.01 10.46
N SER A 7 -6.22 -19.67 10.54
CA SER A 7 -6.88 -18.96 11.65
C SER A 7 -8.40 -19.16 11.67
N GLN A 8 -9.02 -19.34 10.50
CA GLN A 8 -10.44 -19.62 10.33
C GLN A 8 -10.79 -21.12 10.37
N GLN A 9 -9.85 -21.98 10.79
CA GLN A 9 -10.02 -23.45 10.81
C GLN A 9 -10.43 -24.05 9.45
N ARG A 10 -9.97 -23.46 8.35
CA ARG A 10 -10.19 -23.97 6.98
C ARG A 10 -8.89 -24.09 6.20
N ILE A 11 -8.85 -24.97 5.22
CA ILE A 11 -7.65 -25.16 4.39
C ILE A 11 -7.61 -24.06 3.32
N GLY A 12 -6.43 -23.45 3.13
CA GLY A 12 -6.16 -22.52 2.03
C GLY A 12 -6.16 -23.19 0.64
N PRO A 13 -5.78 -22.48 -0.43
CA PRO A 13 -5.76 -23.06 -1.76
C PRO A 13 -4.75 -24.22 -1.86
N ASN A 14 -5.21 -25.46 -2.03
CA ASN A 14 -4.34 -26.64 -2.17
C ASN A 14 -4.55 -27.40 -3.51
N LYS A 15 -5.46 -26.94 -4.36
CA LYS A 15 -5.89 -27.70 -5.56
C LYS A 15 -5.15 -27.32 -6.84
N VAL A 16 -4.67 -26.09 -6.99
CA VAL A 16 -4.12 -25.58 -8.25
C VAL A 16 -2.67 -26.02 -8.49
N SER A 17 -1.89 -26.21 -7.42
CA SER A 17 -0.51 -26.71 -7.46
C SER A 17 -0.14 -27.31 -6.11
N PHE A 18 1.05 -27.90 -5.97
CA PHE A 18 1.56 -28.38 -4.69
C PHE A 18 1.51 -27.26 -3.64
N MET A 19 0.66 -27.42 -2.62
CA MET A 19 0.38 -26.42 -1.57
C MET A 19 -0.09 -25.03 -2.09
N GLY A 20 -0.55 -24.92 -3.34
CA GLY A 20 -1.08 -23.67 -3.89
C GLY A 20 -0.04 -22.61 -4.23
N VAL A 21 1.26 -22.93 -4.29
CA VAL A 21 2.35 -21.97 -4.56
C VAL A 21 2.13 -21.18 -5.85
N VAL A 22 1.65 -21.83 -6.91
CA VAL A 22 1.46 -21.22 -8.25
C VAL A 22 0.12 -20.47 -8.37
N GLN A 23 -0.72 -20.44 -7.31
CA GLN A 23 -2.04 -19.81 -7.35
C GLN A 23 -1.99 -18.33 -7.76
N ALA A 24 -1.06 -17.56 -7.20
CA ALA A 24 -0.93 -16.13 -7.48
C ALA A 24 -0.59 -15.86 -8.95
N ILE A 25 0.27 -16.68 -9.54
CA ILE A 25 0.67 -16.58 -10.95
C ILE A 25 -0.54 -16.85 -11.86
N PHE A 26 -1.32 -17.90 -11.58
CA PHE A 26 -2.51 -18.21 -12.39
C PHE A 26 -3.62 -17.18 -12.23
N ASP A 27 -3.83 -16.63 -11.03
CA ASP A 27 -4.80 -15.54 -10.81
C ASP A 27 -4.36 -14.28 -11.59
N GLY A 28 -3.06 -13.97 -11.61
CA GLY A 28 -2.51 -12.88 -12.43
C GLY A 28 -2.73 -13.09 -13.93
N ILE A 29 -2.37 -14.26 -14.46
CA ILE A 29 -2.59 -14.60 -15.88
C ILE A 29 -4.07 -14.55 -16.25
N LYS A 30 -4.96 -15.00 -15.35
CA LYS A 30 -6.41 -14.93 -15.55
C LYS A 30 -6.90 -13.50 -15.70
N LEU A 31 -6.43 -12.58 -14.85
CA LEU A 31 -6.82 -11.18 -14.91
C LEU A 31 -6.24 -10.46 -16.13
N LEU A 32 -5.01 -10.79 -16.54
CA LEU A 32 -4.40 -10.24 -17.75
C LEU A 32 -5.09 -10.70 -19.05
N LYS A 33 -5.66 -11.91 -19.06
CA LYS A 33 -6.46 -12.42 -20.20
C LYS A 33 -7.89 -11.88 -20.24
N LYS A 34 -8.36 -11.27 -19.15
CA LYS A 34 -9.72 -10.73 -19.07
C LYS A 34 -9.79 -9.42 -19.87
N GLU A 35 -10.91 -9.20 -20.55
CA GLU A 35 -11.18 -7.95 -21.25
C GLU A 35 -11.21 -6.76 -20.28
N GLN A 36 -10.60 -5.65 -20.69
CA GLN A 36 -10.65 -4.39 -19.97
C GLN A 36 -11.98 -3.71 -20.22
N MET A 37 -12.86 -3.74 -19.22
CA MET A 37 -14.11 -2.99 -19.24
C MET A 37 -13.82 -1.55 -18.82
N THR A 38 -14.15 -0.59 -19.68
CA THR A 38 -14.19 0.83 -19.37
C THR A 38 -15.65 1.28 -19.26
N PRO A 39 -16.06 1.96 -18.18
CA PRO A 39 -17.42 2.45 -18.04
C PRO A 39 -17.70 3.58 -19.03
N LEU A 40 -18.89 3.57 -19.65
CA LEU A 40 -19.32 4.53 -20.68
C LEU A 40 -19.26 6.00 -20.23
N ASN A 41 -19.41 6.25 -18.92
CA ASN A 41 -19.41 7.60 -18.37
C ASN A 41 -18.00 8.08 -17.98
N SER A 42 -17.01 7.20 -17.90
CA SER A 42 -15.66 7.53 -17.47
C SER A 42 -14.83 8.12 -18.61
N SER A 43 -13.78 8.88 -18.26
CA SER A 43 -12.75 9.27 -19.24
C SER A 43 -11.75 8.13 -19.39
N GLU A 44 -11.72 7.52 -20.58
CA GLU A 44 -10.95 6.30 -20.88
C GLU A 44 -9.45 6.44 -20.54
N VAL A 45 -8.83 7.54 -20.96
CA VAL A 45 -7.37 7.77 -20.77
C VAL A 45 -7.02 7.84 -19.29
N SER A 46 -7.73 8.65 -18.51
CA SER A 46 -7.46 8.78 -17.08
C SER A 46 -7.79 7.51 -16.31
N PHE A 47 -8.82 6.75 -16.74
CA PHE A 47 -9.23 5.53 -16.06
C PHE A 47 -8.13 4.46 -16.12
N ILE A 48 -7.40 4.38 -17.23
CA ILE A 48 -6.28 3.42 -17.37
C ILE A 48 -5.00 3.98 -16.72
N LEU A 49 -4.76 5.28 -16.84
CA LEU A 49 -3.51 5.90 -16.40
C LEU A 49 -3.39 5.96 -14.87
N VAL A 50 -4.48 6.22 -14.15
CA VAL A 50 -4.45 6.44 -12.70
C VAL A 50 -3.94 5.22 -11.91
N PRO A 51 -4.42 3.99 -12.15
CA PRO A 51 -3.81 2.78 -11.57
C PRO A 51 -2.32 2.61 -11.89
N GLY A 52 -1.90 3.00 -13.09
CA GLY A 52 -0.49 2.99 -13.48
C GLY A 52 0.34 3.96 -12.65
N VAL A 53 -0.18 5.16 -12.39
CA VAL A 53 0.47 6.15 -11.51
C VAL A 53 0.54 5.63 -10.07
N PHE A 54 -0.51 5.02 -9.54
CA PHE A 54 -0.48 4.42 -8.19
C PHE A 54 0.62 3.38 -8.05
N PHE A 55 0.74 2.47 -9.03
CA PHE A 55 1.82 1.48 -9.05
C PHE A 55 3.21 2.14 -9.15
N LEU A 56 3.35 3.19 -9.95
CA LEU A 56 4.61 3.92 -10.11
C LEU A 56 5.03 4.60 -8.81
N VAL A 57 4.09 5.20 -8.07
CA VAL A 57 4.35 5.81 -6.77
C VAL A 57 4.85 4.78 -5.77
N MET A 58 4.15 3.65 -5.66
CA MET A 58 4.61 2.53 -4.84
C MET A 58 6.02 2.09 -5.25
N TYR A 59 6.31 1.97 -6.55
CA TYR A 59 7.65 1.60 -7.01
C TYR A 59 8.73 2.63 -6.62
N LEU A 60 8.40 3.93 -6.62
CA LEU A 60 9.32 4.98 -6.18
C LEU A 60 9.64 4.91 -4.68
N GLU A 61 8.67 4.49 -3.85
CA GLU A 61 8.89 4.30 -2.41
C GLU A 61 10.02 3.30 -2.13
N TRP A 62 10.14 2.24 -2.94
CA TRP A 62 11.19 1.24 -2.77
C TRP A 62 12.61 1.78 -2.90
N PHE A 63 12.84 2.86 -3.65
CA PHE A 63 14.18 3.45 -3.78
C PHE A 63 14.65 4.19 -2.52
N VAL A 64 13.76 4.41 -1.57
CA VAL A 64 14.06 5.14 -0.33
C VAL A 64 14.76 4.25 0.70
N LEU A 65 14.61 2.93 0.60
CA LEU A 65 15.20 2.00 1.57
C LEU A 65 16.73 1.96 1.47
N PRO A 66 17.43 1.77 2.59
CA PRO A 66 18.88 1.55 2.58
C PRO A 66 19.18 0.16 2.01
N TYR A 67 19.89 0.10 0.89
CA TYR A 67 20.36 -1.13 0.26
C TYR A 67 21.86 -1.35 0.51
N ALA A 68 22.32 -2.61 0.51
CA ALA A 68 23.74 -2.96 0.58
C ALA A 68 24.58 -2.35 -0.55
N PHE A 69 24.01 -2.28 -1.75
CA PHE A 69 24.66 -1.69 -2.90
C PHE A 69 24.14 -0.27 -3.08
N ASP A 70 25.05 0.68 -3.31
CA ASP A 70 24.76 2.09 -3.64
C ASP A 70 24.02 2.19 -4.98
N PHE A 71 22.76 1.75 -5.02
CA PHE A 71 21.90 1.95 -6.18
C PHE A 71 21.54 3.42 -6.29
N VAL A 72 20.86 3.94 -5.27
CA VAL A 72 20.46 5.34 -5.16
C VAL A 72 20.31 5.66 -3.67
N THR A 73 21.38 6.13 -3.03
CA THR A 73 21.28 6.66 -1.66
C THR A 73 21.11 8.17 -1.73
N PHE A 74 20.11 8.69 -0.99
CA PHE A 74 19.83 10.13 -0.91
C PHE A 74 19.97 10.59 0.54
N GLU A 75 20.59 11.76 0.76
CA GLU A 75 20.75 12.32 2.10
C GLU A 75 19.42 12.70 2.77
N TYR A 76 18.37 12.95 1.98
CA TYR A 76 17.02 13.34 2.42
C TYR A 76 15.97 12.29 2.06
N SER A 77 16.32 11.00 2.13
CA SER A 77 15.44 9.90 1.77
C SER A 77 14.11 9.95 2.53
N ASP A 78 14.15 10.31 3.83
CA ASP A 78 12.98 10.28 4.70
C ASP A 78 11.95 11.36 4.32
N LEU A 79 12.43 12.54 3.94
CA LEU A 79 11.59 13.64 3.48
C LEU A 79 10.98 13.33 2.11
N PHE A 80 11.77 12.72 1.21
CA PHE A 80 11.26 12.29 -0.09
C PHE A 80 10.14 11.24 0.06
N PHE A 81 10.30 10.31 1.00
CA PHE A 81 9.25 9.34 1.33
C PHE A 81 7.95 9.99 1.82
N LEU A 82 8.03 10.99 2.71
CA LEU A 82 6.84 11.73 3.13
C LEU A 82 6.11 12.40 1.95
N CYS A 83 6.85 12.93 0.96
CA CYS A 83 6.25 13.46 -0.26
C CYS A 83 5.54 12.39 -1.10
N LEU A 84 6.09 11.17 -1.18
CA LEU A 84 5.49 10.07 -1.93
C LEU A 84 4.20 9.58 -1.27
N ILE A 85 4.16 9.45 0.07
CA ILE A 85 2.94 9.09 0.80
C ILE A 85 1.83 10.09 0.48
N GLY A 86 2.09 11.40 0.58
CA GLY A 86 1.09 12.42 0.27
C GLY A 86 0.60 12.37 -1.19
N PHE A 87 1.48 12.00 -2.13
CA PHE A 87 1.08 11.80 -3.52
C PHE A 87 0.21 10.55 -3.72
N SER A 88 0.45 9.47 -2.95
CA SER A 88 -0.35 8.23 -3.02
C SER A 88 -1.85 8.49 -2.72
N VAL A 89 -2.15 9.41 -1.81
CA VAL A 89 -3.53 9.80 -1.45
C VAL A 89 -4.29 10.40 -2.65
N TYR A 90 -3.61 11.18 -3.48
CA TYR A 90 -4.25 11.73 -4.68
C TYR A 90 -4.59 10.64 -5.69
N THR A 91 -3.76 9.61 -5.82
CA THR A 91 -4.03 8.53 -6.76
C THR A 91 -5.27 7.73 -6.36
N THR A 92 -5.48 7.47 -5.08
CA THR A 92 -6.69 6.78 -4.58
C THR A 92 -7.93 7.66 -4.76
N LEU A 93 -7.85 8.96 -4.47
CA LEU A 93 -8.96 9.89 -4.70
C LEU A 93 -9.36 9.97 -6.18
N VAL A 94 -8.39 10.21 -7.06
CA VAL A 94 -8.63 10.36 -8.50
C VAL A 94 -9.20 9.06 -9.09
N SER A 95 -8.76 7.90 -8.60
CA SER A 95 -9.25 6.61 -9.10
C SER A 95 -10.77 6.45 -8.94
N GLY A 96 -11.36 6.88 -7.83
CA GLY A 96 -12.81 6.82 -7.62
C GLY A 96 -13.59 7.97 -8.25
N VAL A 97 -12.97 9.13 -8.46
CA VAL A 97 -13.62 10.24 -9.19
C VAL A 97 -13.73 9.93 -10.68
N VAL A 98 -12.70 9.32 -11.27
CA VAL A 98 -12.65 8.99 -12.71
C VAL A 98 -13.64 7.91 -13.10
N SER A 99 -13.93 6.97 -12.20
CA SER A 99 -14.90 5.88 -12.43
C SER A 99 -16.33 6.41 -12.65
N LYS A 100 -16.72 7.48 -11.94
CA LYS A 100 -18.07 8.07 -11.96
C LYS A 100 -19.20 7.13 -11.52
N SER A 101 -18.90 6.06 -10.78
CA SER A 101 -19.90 5.38 -9.94
C SER A 101 -20.12 6.13 -8.64
N LYS A 102 -21.37 6.10 -8.15
CA LYS A 102 -21.70 6.63 -6.82
C LYS A 102 -20.88 5.93 -5.73
N TYR A 103 -20.81 4.59 -5.76
CA TYR A 103 -20.05 3.81 -4.78
C TYR A 103 -18.54 4.04 -4.88
N GLY A 104 -17.99 4.09 -6.09
CA GLY A 104 -16.57 4.39 -6.32
C GLY A 104 -16.16 5.76 -5.76
N SER A 105 -16.97 6.79 -6.01
CA SER A 105 -16.69 8.13 -5.50
C SER A 105 -16.77 8.20 -3.96
N ILE A 106 -17.75 7.52 -3.33
CA ILE A 106 -17.90 7.52 -1.88
C ILE A 106 -16.75 6.76 -1.22
N GLY A 107 -16.35 5.62 -1.78
CA GLY A 107 -15.19 4.86 -1.30
C GLY A 107 -13.90 5.66 -1.38
N ALA A 108 -13.66 6.36 -2.49
CA ALA A 108 -12.47 7.19 -2.65
C ALA A 108 -12.43 8.40 -1.71
N ILE A 109 -13.57 9.05 -1.45
CA ILE A 109 -13.64 10.16 -0.47
C ILE A 109 -13.36 9.65 0.94
N ARG A 110 -13.88 8.46 1.31
CA ARG A 110 -13.59 7.86 2.62
C ARG A 110 -12.13 7.47 2.77
N ALA A 111 -11.59 6.75 1.78
CA ALA A 111 -10.20 6.33 1.74
C ALA A 111 -9.23 7.51 1.84
N SER A 112 -9.44 8.54 1.01
CA SER A 112 -8.60 9.75 1.04
C SER A 112 -8.72 10.50 2.38
N SER A 113 -9.92 10.65 2.93
CA SER A 113 -10.09 11.30 4.24
C SER A 113 -9.35 10.56 5.37
N GLN A 114 -9.32 9.23 5.29
CA GLN A 114 -8.59 8.38 6.22
C GLN A 114 -7.08 8.58 6.06
N SER A 115 -6.53 8.39 4.86
CA SER A 115 -5.09 8.53 4.62
C SER A 115 -4.57 9.92 4.97
N VAL A 116 -5.26 11.01 4.60
CA VAL A 116 -4.84 12.37 5.01
C VAL A 116 -4.78 12.54 6.53
N SER A 117 -5.75 11.96 7.26
CA SER A 117 -5.80 12.09 8.72
C SER A 117 -4.64 11.34 9.38
N TYR A 118 -4.31 10.14 8.88
CA TYR A 118 -3.25 9.31 9.45
C TYR A 118 -1.86 9.70 8.95
N GLU A 119 -1.72 10.31 7.78
CA GLU A 119 -0.47 10.87 7.26
C GLU A 119 0.10 11.93 8.20
N ILE A 120 -0.74 12.83 8.73
CA ILE A 120 -0.31 13.85 9.70
C ILE A 120 0.22 13.20 10.97
N ALA A 121 -0.46 12.19 11.50
CA ALA A 121 0.00 11.50 12.70
C ALA A 121 1.27 10.68 12.43
N PHE A 122 1.31 9.96 11.31
CA PHE A 122 2.45 9.17 10.87
C PHE A 122 3.71 10.02 10.69
N SER A 123 3.60 11.18 10.04
CA SER A 123 4.72 12.10 9.84
C SER A 123 5.29 12.64 11.16
N LEU A 124 4.45 12.89 12.17
CA LEU A 124 4.91 13.28 13.51
C LEU A 124 5.67 12.14 14.22
N TYR A 125 5.19 10.89 14.10
CA TYR A 125 5.92 9.74 14.66
C TYR A 125 7.25 9.50 13.94
N LEU A 126 7.26 9.61 12.62
CA LEU A 126 8.47 9.49 11.82
C LEU A 126 9.48 10.59 12.18
N LEU A 127 9.02 11.83 12.37
CA LEU A 127 9.86 12.93 12.84
C LEU A 127 10.47 12.64 14.23
N ALA A 128 9.71 12.05 15.15
CA ALA A 128 10.25 11.65 16.47
C ALA A 128 11.38 10.63 16.35
N VAL A 129 11.28 9.69 15.39
CA VAL A 129 12.35 8.72 15.08
C VAL A 129 13.56 9.42 14.46
N ILE A 130 13.36 10.34 13.51
CA ILE A 130 14.44 11.13 12.89
C ILE A 130 15.21 11.92 13.95
N VAL A 131 14.52 12.60 14.87
CA VAL A 131 15.17 13.38 15.95
C VAL A 131 15.99 12.47 16.87
N HIS A 132 15.56 11.23 17.09
CA HIS A 132 16.32 10.29 17.89
C HIS A 132 17.59 9.78 17.17
N VAL A 133 17.53 9.59 15.85
CA VAL A 133 18.67 9.11 15.05
C VAL A 133 19.61 10.25 14.62
N ASN A 134 19.12 11.48 14.59
CA ASN A 134 19.82 12.69 14.11
C ASN A 134 20.33 12.59 12.66
N MET A 135 19.69 11.78 11.82
CA MET A 135 19.97 11.70 10.39
C MET A 135 18.66 11.71 9.60
N PHE A 136 18.68 12.28 8.40
CA PHE A 136 17.52 12.35 7.48
C PHE A 136 17.50 11.21 6.45
N CYS A 137 18.28 10.16 6.73
CA CYS A 137 18.39 8.97 5.92
C CYS A 137 17.96 7.75 6.75
N PHE A 138 17.16 6.88 6.14
CA PHE A 138 16.74 5.62 6.73
C PHE A 138 17.98 4.78 7.01
N SER A 139 18.28 4.61 8.29
CA SER A 139 19.40 3.82 8.76
C SER A 139 18.92 2.73 9.71
N SER A 140 19.56 1.57 9.66
CA SER A 140 19.25 0.46 10.54
C SER A 140 19.78 0.76 11.93
N VAL A 141 18.91 1.22 12.83
CA VAL A 141 19.26 1.51 14.23
C VAL A 141 18.46 0.59 15.14
N PHE A 142 19.12 -0.02 16.12
CA PHE A 142 18.43 -0.72 17.21
C PHE A 142 18.64 0.04 18.51
N ASN A 143 17.55 0.60 19.03
CA ASN A 143 17.53 1.25 20.34
C ASN A 143 16.30 0.81 21.13
N LEU A 144 16.51 0.44 22.39
CA LEU A 144 15.43 0.04 23.30
C LEU A 144 14.39 1.16 23.52
N SER A 145 14.82 2.42 23.49
CA SER A 145 13.92 3.60 23.58
C SER A 145 12.92 3.68 22.43
N LEU A 146 13.32 3.28 21.21
CA LEU A 146 12.45 3.30 20.03
C LEU A 146 11.35 2.25 20.11
N LEU A 147 11.52 1.19 20.91
CA LEU A 147 10.50 0.15 21.07
C LEU A 147 9.20 0.69 21.71
N VAL A 148 9.27 1.78 22.47
CA VAL A 148 8.07 2.48 22.98
C VAL A 148 7.27 3.12 21.85
N ILE A 149 7.95 3.61 20.82
CA ILE A 149 7.35 4.26 19.63
C ILE A 149 6.88 3.23 18.61
N TYR A 150 7.40 2.00 18.66
CA TYR A 150 7.07 0.93 17.71
C TYR A 150 5.56 0.59 17.68
N LEU A 151 4.92 0.41 18.85
CA LEU A 151 3.50 0.04 18.91
C LEU A 151 2.58 1.08 18.28
N PRO A 152 2.61 2.38 18.66
CA PRO A 152 1.78 3.38 18.00
C PRO A 152 2.14 3.54 16.52
N PHE A 153 3.41 3.42 16.15
CA PHE A 153 3.82 3.44 14.75
C PHE A 153 3.18 2.33 13.93
N LEU A 154 3.12 1.11 14.46
CA LEU A 154 2.47 -0.02 13.79
C LEU A 154 0.97 0.21 13.55
N PHE A 155 0.26 0.82 14.50
CA PHE A 155 -1.14 1.19 14.29
C PHE A 155 -1.31 2.25 13.19
N MET A 156 -0.41 3.24 13.13
CA MET A 156 -0.43 4.24 12.06
C MET A 156 -0.16 3.61 10.70
N VAL A 157 0.78 2.67 10.60
CA VAL A 157 1.06 1.92 9.37
C VAL A 157 -0.16 1.10 8.91
N LEU A 158 -0.87 0.44 9.83
CA LEU A 158 -2.09 -0.31 9.50
C LEU A 158 -3.20 0.61 8.98
N ALA A 159 -3.33 1.79 9.58
CA ALA A 159 -4.34 2.77 9.20
C ALA A 159 -4.05 3.40 7.84
N GLU A 160 -2.77 3.70 7.54
CA GLU A 160 -2.35 4.24 6.24
C GLU A 160 -2.59 3.25 5.09
N LEU A 161 -2.32 1.96 5.35
CA LEU A 161 -2.53 0.88 4.38
C LEU A 161 -3.99 0.45 4.22
N ASN A 162 -4.94 1.13 4.88
CA ASN A 162 -6.37 0.78 4.88
C ASN A 162 -6.64 -0.70 5.22
N ARG A 163 -5.84 -1.30 6.12
CA ARG A 163 -6.00 -2.72 6.50
C ARG A 163 -6.83 -2.87 7.75
N ALA A 164 -7.57 -3.98 7.83
CA ALA A 164 -8.39 -4.32 8.99
C ALA A 164 -7.55 -4.20 10.29
N PRO A 165 -8.04 -3.46 11.31
CA PRO A 165 -9.43 -2.99 11.50
C PRO A 165 -9.82 -1.67 10.81
N PHE A 166 -8.90 -0.98 10.14
CA PHE A 166 -9.12 0.33 9.51
C PHE A 166 -9.51 0.24 8.02
N ASP A 167 -10.29 -0.77 7.64
CA ASP A 167 -10.70 -1.00 6.26
C ASP A 167 -12.06 -0.35 5.94
N PHE A 168 -12.13 0.98 6.07
CA PHE A 168 -13.34 1.75 5.72
C PHE A 168 -13.43 2.07 4.23
N ALA A 169 -12.32 1.94 3.51
CA ALA A 169 -12.20 2.22 2.10
C ALA A 169 -12.82 1.11 1.23
N GLU A 170 -12.56 -0.16 1.56
CA GLU A 170 -13.01 -1.32 0.77
C GLU A 170 -14.20 -2.06 1.39
N GLY A 171 -14.70 -1.59 2.55
CA GLY A 171 -15.71 -2.27 3.37
C GLY A 171 -16.80 -2.98 2.57
N GLU A 172 -16.67 -4.31 2.44
CA GLU A 172 -17.53 -5.15 1.59
C GLU A 172 -19.00 -5.04 1.96
N SER A 173 -19.29 -4.83 3.25
CA SER A 173 -20.64 -4.68 3.79
C SER A 173 -21.32 -3.37 3.40
N GLU A 174 -20.57 -2.34 3.03
CA GLU A 174 -21.09 -0.97 2.80
C GLU A 174 -20.90 -0.51 1.35
N LEU A 175 -19.77 -0.85 0.73
CA LEU A 175 -19.34 -0.29 -0.55
C LEU A 175 -19.07 -1.34 -1.63
N VAL A 176 -19.40 -2.62 -1.37
CA VAL A 176 -19.11 -3.80 -2.22
C VAL A 176 -17.61 -4.05 -2.39
N SER A 177 -16.86 -3.07 -2.89
CA SER A 177 -15.39 -3.06 -2.92
C SER A 177 -14.75 -1.65 -2.90
N GLY A 178 -15.54 -0.59 -2.69
CA GLY A 178 -14.97 0.76 -2.50
C GLY A 178 -14.59 1.50 -3.78
N TYR A 179 -13.37 2.05 -3.83
CA TYR A 179 -12.88 2.85 -4.96
C TYR A 179 -12.52 2.01 -6.19
N ASN A 180 -12.26 0.71 -6.01
CA ASN A 180 -11.84 -0.22 -7.07
C ASN A 180 -13.01 -0.90 -7.81
N VAL A 181 -14.27 -0.60 -7.47
CA VAL A 181 -15.49 -1.31 -7.93
C VAL A 181 -15.60 -1.47 -9.45
N GLU A 182 -15.25 -0.43 -10.21
CA GLU A 182 -15.37 -0.45 -11.67
C GLU A 182 -14.12 -0.94 -12.38
N TYR A 183 -13.00 -1.07 -11.66
CA TYR A 183 -11.74 -1.48 -12.26
C TYR A 183 -11.76 -2.99 -12.54
N SER A 184 -11.38 -3.33 -13.77
CA SER A 184 -11.31 -4.72 -14.23
C SER A 184 -9.97 -5.00 -14.90
N SER A 185 -9.63 -6.29 -15.03
CA SER A 185 -8.43 -6.79 -15.73
C SER A 185 -7.11 -6.12 -15.30
N VAL A 186 -6.36 -5.53 -16.22
CA VAL A 186 -5.03 -4.93 -16.01
C VAL A 186 -5.08 -3.77 -15.02
N ALA A 187 -6.05 -2.87 -15.15
CA ALA A 187 -6.17 -1.71 -14.27
C ALA A 187 -6.39 -2.12 -12.80
N PHE A 188 -7.20 -3.17 -12.58
CA PHE A 188 -7.38 -3.77 -11.26
C PHE A 188 -6.09 -4.42 -10.74
N VAL A 189 -5.36 -5.15 -11.59
CA VAL A 189 -4.08 -5.78 -11.21
C VAL A 189 -3.07 -4.74 -10.73
N LEU A 190 -2.99 -3.58 -11.39
CA LEU A 190 -2.08 -2.50 -10.99
C LEU A 190 -2.43 -1.92 -9.62
N LEU A 191 -3.71 -1.71 -9.31
CA LEU A 191 -4.15 -1.28 -7.98
C LEU A 191 -3.76 -2.31 -6.92
N PHE A 192 -4.05 -3.60 -7.15
CA PHE A 192 -3.69 -4.66 -6.21
C PHE A 192 -2.19 -4.79 -6.00
N LEU A 193 -1.39 -4.71 -7.07
CA LEU A 193 0.06 -4.72 -6.96
C LEU A 193 0.58 -3.51 -6.18
N GLY A 194 0.00 -2.33 -6.38
CA GLY A 194 0.33 -1.12 -5.61
C GLY A 194 0.07 -1.31 -4.12
N GLU A 195 -1.12 -1.76 -3.72
CA GLU A 195 -1.44 -1.95 -2.30
C GLU A 195 -0.58 -3.03 -1.61
N TYR A 196 -0.41 -4.19 -2.26
CA TYR A 196 0.40 -5.27 -1.68
C TYR A 196 1.89 -4.93 -1.71
N GLY A 197 2.35 -4.17 -2.71
CA GLY A 197 3.70 -3.63 -2.77
C GLY A 197 3.98 -2.65 -1.63
N ALA A 198 3.03 -1.73 -1.35
CA ALA A 198 3.11 -0.83 -0.21
C ALA A 198 3.11 -1.61 1.12
N LEU A 199 2.27 -2.64 1.26
CA LEU A 199 2.25 -3.48 2.46
C LEU A 199 3.61 -4.15 2.74
N LEU A 200 4.27 -4.67 1.70
CA LEU A 200 5.62 -5.21 1.81
C LEU A 200 6.62 -4.10 2.17
N PHE A 201 6.57 -2.96 1.48
CA PHE A 201 7.44 -1.82 1.75
C PHE A 201 7.35 -1.38 3.22
N PHE A 202 6.16 -1.12 3.76
CA PHE A 202 6.00 -0.71 5.16
C PHE A 202 6.46 -1.78 6.15
N SER A 203 6.30 -3.07 5.83
CA SER A 203 6.86 -4.15 6.65
C SER A 203 8.38 -4.13 6.69
N THR A 204 9.04 -3.82 5.56
CA THR A 204 10.49 -3.64 5.53
C THR A 204 10.92 -2.36 6.25
N LEU A 205 10.21 -1.25 6.07
CA LEU A 205 10.50 0.02 6.73
C LEU A 205 10.40 -0.08 8.26
N THR A 206 9.36 -0.73 8.79
CA THR A 206 9.27 -1.02 10.23
C THR A 206 10.45 -1.84 10.74
N SER A 207 10.91 -2.83 9.97
CA SER A 207 12.08 -3.63 10.34
C SER A 207 13.39 -2.85 10.34
N VAL A 208 13.56 -1.93 9.38
CA VAL A 208 14.73 -1.04 9.28
C VAL A 208 14.76 -0.07 10.47
N LEU A 209 13.62 0.55 10.80
CA LEU A 209 13.54 1.57 11.85
C LEU A 209 13.69 1.03 13.27
N PHE A 210 13.15 -0.15 13.57
CA PHE A 210 13.03 -0.63 14.97
C PHE A 210 13.83 -1.89 15.29
N PHE A 211 14.11 -2.75 14.31
CA PHE A 211 14.71 -4.06 14.55
C PHE A 211 16.12 -4.19 13.98
N SER A 212 16.75 -3.09 13.57
CA SER A 212 18.05 -3.08 12.87
C SER A 212 18.12 -4.05 11.69
N PHE A 213 17.00 -4.31 11.03
CA PHE A 213 17.06 -5.06 9.79
C PHE A 213 17.74 -4.16 8.77
N SER A 214 18.84 -4.64 8.23
CA SER A 214 19.52 -4.00 7.12
C SER A 214 19.43 -4.96 5.94
N PHE A 215 19.21 -4.42 4.75
CA PHE A 215 19.46 -5.16 3.50
C PHE A 215 20.97 -5.25 3.21
N LEU A 216 21.82 -5.12 4.24
CA LEU A 216 23.27 -5.31 4.23
C LEU A 216 23.64 -6.77 3.92
#